data_AF-A0AAW3ZMN6-F1
#
_entry.id   AF-A0AAW3ZMN6-F1
#
_cell.length_a   1.000
_cell.length_b   1.000
_cell.length_c   1.000
_cell.angle_alpha   90.00
_cell.angle_beta   90.00
_cell.angle_gamma   90.00
#
_symmetry.space_group_name_H-M   'P 1'
#
loop_
_entity.id
_entity.type
_entity.pdbx_description
1 polymer ?
#
loop_
_entity_poly.entity_id
_entity_poly.type
_entity_poly.pdbx_seq_one_letter_code
_entity_poly.pdbx_strand_id
1 'polypeptide(L)'
;MQHLISVLLLAMATPALASSLSLSELPSEAGFKISSSTSLDSLGSGGIGSAGDLNGDGLNDFFVVRNGGEGGVLVVLGSAAGFVGDYGVDVNAWSGGFEVRGSIAGGYIETASAVGDINGDGYDDLALGAPNSFPISSGYACILFGRSSFPAQMSTDALSHSACFSGGQEYDNVGYSISAAGDFNGDGFDDFAITAPLANFGDTDSGSVYLVFGQSLFPSQVEFGATTGVTFSRFDGLAQGDYFGMSVAHGDFNGDGKSDLAIGAEDVQGAQGPGGSVYVVYGQSEPLDAVIPADTISGNLGFEVTSVSLYGNLGRTLATGNFNGDGYDDLLVGDGNGGGDSSVVLGSAVIIFGSPRRNQELSVGVLNGLNGTVIQGVLLSDRLGERVGSAGDFNGDGIEDLLLGALGDSRVAASAGSVRILYGRPVGQWSALMNVDQFGDAEVVDVQGASASGQCGVRVSGAGDFDRDYKHDVIVSCNGEGALDEYMGAVYVLHGQFVPVVFKSGFD
;
A
#
# COMPACT_ATOMS: atom_id res chain seq x y z
N MET A 1 -14.45 42.57 7.00
CA MET A 1 -15.37 41.58 6.39
C MET A 1 -15.18 41.46 4.88
N GLN A 2 -15.11 42.55 4.10
CA GLN A 2 -14.79 42.46 2.66
C GLN A 2 -13.33 42.08 2.33
N HIS A 3 -12.37 42.28 3.24
CA HIS A 3 -10.98 41.81 3.06
C HIS A 3 -10.73 40.35 3.48
N LEU A 4 -11.69 39.69 4.15
CA LEU A 4 -11.62 38.26 4.47
C LEU A 4 -12.22 37.40 3.36
N ILE A 5 -13.08 37.98 2.51
CA ILE A 5 -13.71 37.28 1.38
C ILE A 5 -12.76 37.21 0.17
N SER A 6 -11.80 38.13 0.05
CA SER A 6 -10.83 38.11 -1.06
C SER A 6 -9.65 37.15 -0.86
N VAL A 7 -9.44 36.63 0.35
CA VAL A 7 -8.44 35.57 0.61
C VAL A 7 -9.03 34.17 0.44
N LEU A 8 -10.36 34.03 0.51
CA LEU A 8 -11.06 32.76 0.31
C LEU A 8 -11.40 32.47 -1.17
N LEU A 9 -11.18 33.42 -2.07
CA LEU A 9 -11.55 33.32 -3.49
C LEU A 9 -10.34 33.20 -4.44
N LEU A 10 -9.16 32.89 -3.88
CA LEU A 10 -7.95 32.56 -4.63
C LEU A 10 -7.46 31.14 -4.34
N ALA A 11 -8.37 30.24 -3.92
CA ALA A 11 -8.23 28.85 -4.31
C ALA A 11 -8.52 28.84 -5.81
N MET A 12 -7.46 28.79 -6.61
CA MET A 12 -7.59 28.49 -8.04
C MET A 12 -8.42 27.23 -8.10
N ALA A 13 -9.64 27.32 -8.66
CA ALA A 13 -10.45 26.14 -8.92
C ALA A 13 -9.64 25.29 -9.90
N THR A 14 -8.89 24.32 -9.38
CA THR A 14 -8.43 23.21 -10.19
C THR A 14 -9.70 22.59 -10.77
N PRO A 15 -9.81 22.44 -12.10
CA PRO A 15 -10.97 21.79 -12.67
C PRO A 15 -11.07 20.39 -12.06
N ALA A 16 -12.22 20.06 -11.47
CA ALA A 16 -12.45 18.73 -10.94
C ALA A 16 -12.12 17.70 -12.02
N LEU A 17 -11.41 16.64 -11.63
CA LEU A 17 -11.16 15.52 -12.52
C LEU A 17 -12.49 15.04 -13.10
N ALA A 18 -12.49 14.78 -14.41
CA ALA A 18 -13.63 14.13 -15.02
C ALA A 18 -13.82 12.76 -14.33
N SER A 19 -15.07 12.34 -14.15
CA SER A 19 -15.40 11.02 -13.60
C SER A 19 -14.80 9.86 -14.40
N SER A 20 -14.36 10.15 -15.63
CA SER A 20 -13.50 9.29 -16.44
C SER A 20 -12.28 10.09 -16.93
N LEU A 21 -11.08 9.61 -16.59
CA LEU A 21 -9.80 10.21 -16.93
C LEU A 21 -8.98 9.21 -17.74
N SER A 22 -8.60 9.56 -18.98
CA SER A 22 -7.57 8.80 -19.71
C SER A 22 -6.18 9.31 -19.37
N LEU A 23 -5.28 8.42 -18.96
CA LEU A 23 -3.88 8.76 -18.69
C LEU A 23 -3.13 9.25 -19.94
N SER A 24 -3.62 8.92 -21.14
CA SER A 24 -3.08 9.46 -22.40
C SER A 24 -3.32 10.97 -22.58
N GLU A 25 -4.28 11.52 -21.83
CA GLU A 25 -4.71 12.92 -21.91
C GLU A 25 -4.59 13.61 -20.54
N LEU A 26 -3.72 13.11 -19.65
CA LEU A 26 -3.56 13.64 -18.29
C LEU A 26 -3.25 15.16 -18.34
N PRO A 27 -4.16 16.02 -17.84
CA PRO A 27 -3.91 17.45 -17.78
C PRO A 27 -2.79 17.77 -16.80
N SER A 28 -1.96 18.76 -17.11
CA SER A 28 -0.79 19.14 -16.29
C SER A 28 -1.14 19.61 -14.88
N GLU A 29 -2.36 20.08 -14.67
CA GLU A 29 -2.91 20.52 -13.39
C GLU A 29 -3.53 19.38 -12.58
N ALA A 30 -3.74 18.22 -13.21
CA ALA A 30 -4.35 17.06 -12.57
C ALA A 30 -3.32 15.99 -12.20
N GLY A 31 -2.06 16.17 -12.59
CA GLY A 31 -0.99 15.23 -12.30
C GLY A 31 0.21 15.36 -13.22
N PHE A 32 1.14 14.44 -13.04
CA PHE A 32 2.33 14.31 -13.86
C PHE A 32 2.69 12.83 -14.09
N LYS A 33 3.56 12.61 -15.09
CA LYS A 33 4.05 11.28 -15.44
C LYS A 33 5.54 11.16 -15.12
N ILE A 34 5.93 10.01 -14.60
CA ILE A 34 7.31 9.55 -14.49
C ILE A 34 7.49 8.40 -15.48
N SER A 35 8.43 8.55 -16.41
CA SER A 35 8.68 7.58 -17.48
C SER A 35 10.13 7.12 -17.52
N SER A 36 10.36 5.84 -17.82
CA SER A 36 11.72 5.36 -18.10
C SER A 36 12.02 5.43 -19.60
N SER A 37 13.25 5.79 -19.94
CA SER A 37 13.82 5.64 -21.30
C SER A 37 14.64 4.35 -21.45
N THR A 38 14.74 3.54 -20.39
CA THR A 38 15.51 2.29 -20.37
C THR A 38 14.59 1.09 -20.58
N SER A 39 14.91 0.25 -21.57
CA SER A 39 14.21 -1.02 -21.76
C SER A 39 14.33 -1.91 -20.52
N LEU A 40 13.24 -2.57 -20.15
CA LEU A 40 13.08 -3.52 -19.04
C LEU A 40 13.15 -2.90 -17.64
N ASP A 41 13.24 -1.58 -17.51
CA ASP A 41 13.30 -0.87 -16.21
C ASP A 41 12.10 -1.20 -15.31
N SER A 42 10.95 -1.54 -15.91
CA SER A 42 9.73 -2.02 -15.25
C SER A 42 9.33 -1.11 -14.07
N LEU A 43 9.32 0.20 -14.32
CA LEU A 43 9.11 1.22 -13.31
C LEU A 43 7.79 1.02 -12.54
N GLY A 44 7.86 0.99 -11.21
CA GLY A 44 6.70 0.83 -10.32
C GLY A 44 6.18 -0.61 -10.19
N SER A 45 6.86 -1.59 -10.80
CA SER A 45 6.44 -3.00 -10.73
C SER A 45 6.73 -3.67 -9.39
N GLY A 46 7.84 -3.30 -8.75
CA GLY A 46 8.27 -3.81 -7.45
C GLY A 46 7.56 -3.15 -6.28
N GLY A 47 7.13 -1.89 -6.44
CA GLY A 47 6.45 -1.12 -5.41
C GLY A 47 6.36 0.36 -5.78
N ILE A 48 5.32 1.00 -5.27
CA ILE A 48 5.12 2.45 -5.22
C ILE A 48 4.45 2.77 -3.89
N GLY A 49 4.64 3.97 -3.37
CA GLY A 49 3.89 4.45 -2.22
C GLY A 49 4.46 5.72 -1.62
N SER A 50 3.69 6.34 -0.74
CA SER A 50 4.21 7.38 0.16
C SER A 50 5.46 6.87 0.88
N ALA A 51 6.43 7.75 1.03
CA ALA A 51 7.65 7.53 1.77
C ALA A 51 7.64 8.31 3.11
N GLY A 52 6.53 8.99 3.43
CA GLY A 52 6.48 9.93 4.56
C GLY A 52 7.35 11.17 4.30
N ASP A 53 7.73 11.89 5.33
CA ASP A 53 8.67 13.02 5.25
C ASP A 53 10.10 12.56 5.57
N LEU A 54 10.78 11.98 4.57
CA LEU A 54 12.13 11.44 4.74
C LEU A 54 13.16 12.56 5.01
N ASN A 55 12.83 13.79 4.61
CA ASN A 55 13.76 14.92 4.57
C ASN A 55 13.46 16.01 5.61
N GLY A 56 12.33 15.93 6.31
CA GLY A 56 11.91 16.85 7.37
C GLY A 56 11.43 18.22 6.89
N ASP A 57 10.99 18.37 5.64
CA ASP A 57 10.49 19.65 5.09
C ASP A 57 8.98 19.87 5.30
N GLY A 58 8.30 18.87 5.86
CA GLY A 58 6.88 18.85 6.15
C GLY A 58 5.99 18.53 4.96
N LEU A 59 6.54 18.02 3.86
CA LEU A 59 5.79 17.47 2.73
C LEU A 59 5.97 15.96 2.70
N ASN A 60 4.95 15.27 2.17
CA ASN A 60 5.12 13.84 1.91
C ASN A 60 6.04 13.66 0.70
N ASP A 61 6.95 12.71 0.81
CA ASP A 61 7.75 12.15 -0.26
C ASP A 61 7.08 10.86 -0.76
N PHE A 62 7.52 10.35 -1.91
CA PHE A 62 7.12 9.02 -2.35
C PHE A 62 8.26 8.26 -3.01
N PHE A 63 8.10 6.94 -3.12
CA PHE A 63 9.08 6.08 -3.75
C PHE A 63 8.50 5.33 -4.95
N VAL A 64 9.39 4.94 -5.86
CA VAL A 64 9.11 4.10 -7.02
C VAL A 64 10.23 3.08 -7.17
N VAL A 65 9.89 1.79 -7.08
CA VAL A 65 10.85 0.70 -7.27
C VAL A 65 11.10 0.45 -8.76
N ARG A 66 12.35 0.17 -9.10
CA ARG A 66 12.83 -0.18 -10.44
C ARG A 66 13.37 -1.59 -10.43
N ASN A 67 12.72 -2.50 -11.16
CA ASN A 67 13.10 -3.92 -11.19
C ASN A 67 14.00 -4.29 -12.39
N GLY A 68 14.21 -3.37 -13.34
CA GLY A 68 15.15 -3.59 -14.45
C GLY A 68 16.57 -3.10 -14.17
N GLY A 69 17.53 -3.60 -14.97
CA GLY A 69 18.93 -3.17 -14.90
C GLY A 69 19.63 -3.62 -13.62
N GLU A 70 20.17 -2.67 -12.84
CA GLU A 70 20.86 -2.92 -11.56
C GLU A 70 19.88 -2.98 -10.35
N GLY A 71 18.58 -2.82 -10.58
CA GLY A 71 17.58 -2.64 -9.52
C GLY A 71 17.73 -1.30 -8.79
N GLY A 72 16.71 -0.92 -8.02
CA GLY A 72 16.82 0.26 -7.15
C GLY A 72 15.49 0.91 -6.80
N VAL A 73 15.58 2.02 -6.08
CA VAL A 73 14.44 2.81 -5.63
C VAL A 73 14.70 4.28 -5.94
N LEU A 74 13.81 4.85 -6.74
CA LEU A 74 13.71 6.29 -6.94
C LEU A 74 12.87 6.87 -5.80
N VAL A 75 13.42 7.83 -5.08
CA VAL A 75 12.67 8.64 -4.12
C VAL A 75 12.44 10.02 -4.73
N VAL A 76 11.17 10.43 -4.71
CA VAL A 76 10.70 11.72 -5.18
C VAL A 76 10.30 12.53 -3.96
N LEU A 77 11.01 13.64 -3.74
CA LEU A 77 10.77 14.51 -2.61
C LEU A 77 9.59 15.45 -2.89
N GLY A 78 8.76 15.66 -1.88
CA GLY A 78 7.64 16.60 -1.90
C GLY A 78 8.06 18.00 -2.33
N SER A 79 7.17 18.74 -2.99
CA SER A 79 7.49 20.10 -3.43
C SER A 79 6.25 20.98 -3.51
N ALA A 80 6.22 22.02 -2.68
CA ALA A 80 5.21 23.07 -2.75
C ALA A 80 5.25 23.90 -4.04
N ALA A 81 6.30 23.76 -4.86
CA ALA A 81 6.33 24.34 -6.20
C ALA A 81 5.53 23.50 -7.23
N GLY A 82 5.15 22.28 -6.85
CA GLY A 82 4.49 21.30 -7.69
C GLY A 82 5.42 20.69 -8.75
N PHE A 83 4.92 19.63 -9.39
CA PHE A 83 5.52 18.99 -10.56
C PHE A 83 4.52 19.08 -11.72
N VAL A 84 4.98 19.38 -12.93
CA VAL A 84 4.12 19.50 -14.11
C VAL A 84 4.73 18.80 -15.33
N GLY A 85 3.93 18.00 -16.02
CA GLY A 85 4.30 17.37 -17.29
C GLY A 85 4.84 15.93 -17.19
N ASP A 86 5.76 15.58 -18.09
CA ASP A 86 6.40 14.25 -18.15
C ASP A 86 7.87 14.37 -17.76
N TYR A 87 8.25 13.67 -16.70
CA TYR A 87 9.60 13.60 -16.18
C TYR A 87 10.22 12.25 -16.53
N GLY A 88 11.21 12.27 -17.42
CA GLY A 88 12.02 11.09 -17.67
C GLY A 88 12.94 10.79 -16.48
N VAL A 89 13.00 9.52 -16.05
CA VAL A 89 13.93 9.01 -15.01
C VAL A 89 15.37 8.91 -15.56
N ASP A 90 15.74 9.71 -16.56
CA ASP A 90 17.11 9.65 -17.07
C ASP A 90 18.05 10.12 -15.95
N VAL A 91 18.84 9.15 -15.50
CA VAL A 91 19.50 8.98 -14.20
C VAL A 91 20.42 10.13 -13.80
N ASN A 92 20.79 10.96 -14.78
CA ASN A 92 21.75 12.05 -14.62
C ASN A 92 21.10 13.44 -14.63
N ALA A 93 19.78 13.53 -14.75
CA ALA A 93 19.02 14.79 -14.84
C ALA A 93 17.89 14.92 -13.81
N TRP A 94 17.55 13.85 -13.07
CA TRP A 94 16.55 13.92 -12.01
C TRP A 94 17.02 14.85 -10.88
N SER A 95 16.20 15.88 -10.59
CA SER A 95 16.46 16.87 -9.52
C SER A 95 15.35 16.93 -8.48
N GLY A 96 14.32 16.09 -8.62
CA GLY A 96 13.18 16.03 -7.72
C GLY A 96 13.36 15.08 -6.54
N GLY A 97 14.58 14.63 -6.24
CA GLY A 97 14.86 13.68 -5.16
C GLY A 97 16.17 12.92 -5.34
N PHE A 98 16.21 11.66 -4.93
CA PHE A 98 17.43 10.83 -4.93
C PHE A 98 17.13 9.39 -5.33
N GLU A 99 18.18 8.59 -5.54
CA GLU A 99 18.06 7.18 -5.88
C GLU A 99 18.96 6.29 -5.02
N VAL A 100 18.41 5.15 -4.59
CA VAL A 100 19.17 4.05 -3.99
C VAL A 100 19.37 2.96 -5.03
N ARG A 101 20.63 2.58 -5.29
CA ARG A 101 21.03 1.61 -6.32
C ARG A 101 21.82 0.45 -5.76
N GLY A 102 21.78 -0.65 -6.49
CA GLY A 102 22.65 -1.80 -6.27
C GLY A 102 21.94 -2.97 -5.59
N SER A 103 22.75 -3.90 -5.11
CA SER A 103 22.27 -5.13 -4.46
C SER A 103 22.46 -5.08 -2.94
N ILE A 104 21.49 -5.60 -2.20
CA ILE A 104 21.65 -5.88 -0.76
C ILE A 104 22.06 -7.34 -0.64
N ALA A 105 23.20 -7.62 -0.01
CA ALA A 105 23.69 -8.99 0.16
C ALA A 105 23.69 -9.84 -1.15
N GLY A 106 23.95 -9.18 -2.30
CA GLY A 106 23.98 -9.76 -3.64
C GLY A 106 22.62 -10.04 -4.31
N GLY A 107 21.50 -9.69 -3.69
CA GLY A 107 20.17 -9.65 -4.31
C GLY A 107 19.74 -8.23 -4.71
N TYR A 108 18.93 -8.08 -5.75
CA TYR A 108 18.39 -6.77 -6.15
C TYR A 108 17.36 -6.26 -5.14
N ILE A 109 17.23 -4.93 -5.02
CA ILE A 109 16.10 -4.33 -4.32
C ILE A 109 14.86 -4.51 -5.20
N GLU A 110 13.86 -5.23 -4.68
CA GLU A 110 12.63 -5.56 -5.41
C GLU A 110 11.37 -4.97 -4.77
N THR A 111 11.47 -4.50 -3.53
CA THR A 111 10.38 -3.85 -2.79
C THR A 111 10.92 -2.71 -1.93
N ALA A 112 10.04 -1.76 -1.62
CA ALA A 112 10.30 -0.68 -0.68
C ALA A 112 8.99 -0.28 0.01
N SER A 113 9.10 0.34 1.18
CA SER A 113 7.96 0.84 1.94
C SER A 113 8.41 1.88 2.97
N ALA A 114 7.56 2.86 3.27
CA ALA A 114 7.75 3.69 4.46
C ALA A 114 7.57 2.84 5.72
N VAL A 115 8.36 3.11 6.75
CA VAL A 115 8.20 2.46 8.06
C VAL A 115 7.94 3.46 9.20
N GLY A 116 7.80 4.75 8.89
CA GLY A 116 7.69 5.82 9.88
C GLY A 116 9.03 6.15 10.53
N ASP A 117 9.01 6.89 11.63
CA ASP A 117 10.21 7.27 12.39
C ASP A 117 10.56 6.18 13.41
N ILE A 118 11.16 5.09 12.92
CA ILE A 118 11.43 3.90 13.75
C ILE A 118 12.55 4.14 14.75
N ASN A 119 13.31 5.23 14.57
CA ASN A 119 14.46 5.58 15.40
C ASN A 119 14.25 6.84 16.25
N GLY A 120 13.11 7.52 16.11
CA GLY A 120 12.69 8.68 16.91
C GLY A 120 13.53 9.93 16.69
N ASP A 121 14.13 10.12 15.51
CA ASP A 121 14.93 11.32 15.18
C ASP A 121 14.14 12.43 14.48
N GLY A 122 12.85 12.19 14.22
CA GLY A 122 11.90 13.11 13.63
C GLY A 122 11.87 13.10 12.11
N TYR A 123 12.49 12.12 11.45
CA TYR A 123 12.40 11.88 10.02
C TYR A 123 11.78 10.51 9.77
N ASP A 124 10.93 10.40 8.77
CA ASP A 124 10.44 9.08 8.38
C ASP A 124 11.58 8.25 7.75
N ASP A 125 11.51 6.94 7.93
CA ASP A 125 12.51 5.97 7.48
C ASP A 125 11.98 5.12 6.33
N LEU A 126 12.88 4.68 5.44
CA LEU A 126 12.53 3.92 4.22
C LEU A 126 13.09 2.49 4.26
N ALA A 127 12.20 1.50 4.20
CA ALA A 127 12.57 0.11 4.04
C ALA A 127 12.87 -0.27 2.58
N LEU A 128 13.85 -1.13 2.40
CA LEU A 128 14.27 -1.71 1.13
C LEU A 128 14.37 -3.22 1.27
N GLY A 129 13.63 -3.98 0.47
CA GLY A 129 13.62 -5.44 0.51
C GLY A 129 14.32 -6.07 -0.69
N ALA A 130 15.12 -7.09 -0.42
CA ALA A 130 15.85 -7.89 -1.40
C ALA A 130 15.61 -9.38 -1.12
N PRO A 131 14.38 -9.91 -1.38
CA PRO A 131 13.99 -11.26 -0.99
C PRO A 131 14.81 -12.37 -1.65
N ASN A 132 15.41 -12.11 -2.81
CA ASN A 132 16.23 -13.07 -3.55
C ASN A 132 17.74 -13.04 -3.18
N SER A 133 18.09 -12.45 -2.04
CA SER A 133 19.48 -12.32 -1.57
C SER A 133 20.14 -13.65 -1.18
N PHE A 134 21.48 -13.68 -1.12
CA PHE A 134 22.28 -14.88 -0.82
C PHE A 134 22.22 -15.32 0.66
N PRO A 135 22.51 -16.60 0.97
CA PRO A 135 22.77 -17.70 0.03
C PRO A 135 21.46 -18.44 -0.30
N ILE A 136 20.94 -18.23 -1.52
CA ILE A 136 19.73 -18.89 -2.07
C ILE A 136 18.41 -18.36 -1.51
N SER A 137 18.03 -17.14 -1.93
CA SER A 137 16.71 -16.53 -1.64
C SER A 137 16.32 -16.59 -0.16
N SER A 138 17.30 -16.47 0.74
CA SER A 138 17.04 -16.35 2.17
C SER A 138 16.43 -14.99 2.52
N GLY A 139 16.68 -14.01 1.65
CA GLY A 139 16.14 -12.66 1.77
C GLY A 139 16.91 -11.76 2.72
N TYR A 140 16.72 -10.46 2.52
CA TYR A 140 17.30 -9.37 3.29
C TYR A 140 16.36 -8.17 3.26
N ALA A 141 16.34 -7.39 4.32
CA ALA A 141 15.74 -6.06 4.33
C ALA A 141 16.74 -5.06 4.91
N CYS A 142 16.76 -3.82 4.42
CA CYS A 142 17.52 -2.74 5.04
C CYS A 142 16.61 -1.52 5.19
N ILE A 143 16.63 -0.91 6.37
CA ILE A 143 15.95 0.36 6.65
C ILE A 143 16.97 1.47 6.51
N LEU A 144 16.77 2.37 5.56
CA LEU A 144 17.53 3.60 5.39
C LEU A 144 16.91 4.67 6.28
N PHE A 145 17.72 5.23 7.18
CA PHE A 145 17.23 6.27 8.08
C PHE A 145 17.07 7.62 7.37
N GLY A 146 15.97 8.31 7.70
CA GLY A 146 15.62 9.66 7.28
C GLY A 146 16.69 10.68 7.67
N ARG A 147 16.72 11.82 6.95
CA ARG A 147 17.63 12.94 7.26
C ARG A 147 17.33 14.15 6.40
N SER A 148 17.75 15.32 6.90
CA SER A 148 17.60 16.63 6.24
C SER A 148 18.16 16.76 4.82
N SER A 149 18.99 15.82 4.34
CA SER A 149 19.51 15.85 2.97
C SER A 149 20.08 14.50 2.55
N PHE A 150 19.81 14.10 1.31
CA PHE A 150 20.36 12.89 0.71
C PHE A 150 21.35 13.22 -0.43
N PRO A 151 22.41 12.42 -0.61
CA PRO A 151 23.14 12.40 -1.88
C PRO A 151 22.19 12.01 -3.01
N ALA A 152 22.33 12.63 -4.17
CA ALA A 152 21.47 12.34 -5.34
C ALA A 152 21.48 10.85 -5.75
N GLN A 153 22.59 10.15 -5.49
CA GLN A 153 22.72 8.70 -5.67
C GLN A 153 23.40 8.07 -4.47
N MET A 154 22.86 6.95 -4.01
CA MET A 154 23.42 6.12 -2.94
C MET A 154 23.56 4.69 -3.43
N SER A 155 24.62 4.01 -2.97
CA SER A 155 24.80 2.58 -3.17
C SER A 155 24.48 1.83 -1.87
N THR A 156 23.84 0.67 -2.00
CA THR A 156 23.55 -0.25 -0.89
C THR A 156 24.79 -0.70 -0.12
N ASP A 157 25.97 -0.76 -0.77
CA ASP A 157 27.25 -1.09 -0.14
C ASP A 157 27.76 0.01 0.81
N ALA A 158 27.15 1.20 0.78
CA ALA A 158 27.56 2.39 1.52
C ALA A 158 26.47 2.93 2.46
N LEU A 159 25.47 2.10 2.83
CA LEU A 159 24.41 2.45 3.78
C LEU A 159 25.00 2.53 5.21
N SER A 160 25.73 3.62 5.48
CA SER A 160 26.33 3.91 6.79
C SER A 160 25.32 4.46 7.82
N HIS A 161 24.06 4.61 7.41
CA HIS A 161 22.94 5.14 8.18
C HIS A 161 21.72 4.25 7.93
N SER A 162 21.87 2.97 8.25
CA SER A 162 20.82 1.96 8.05
C SER A 162 20.93 0.83 9.04
N ALA A 163 19.83 0.12 9.25
CA ALA A 163 19.78 -1.17 9.91
C ALA A 163 19.35 -2.24 8.92
N CYS A 164 20.11 -3.32 8.78
CA CYS A 164 19.76 -4.43 7.89
C CYS A 164 19.38 -5.69 8.67
N PHE A 165 18.37 -6.40 8.19
CA PHE A 165 17.70 -7.54 8.79
C PHE A 165 17.87 -8.78 7.91
N SER A 166 18.19 -9.89 8.56
CA SER A 166 18.48 -11.19 7.93
C SER A 166 18.12 -12.33 8.88
N GLY A 167 18.42 -13.58 8.51
CA GLY A 167 18.18 -14.76 9.35
C GLY A 167 17.11 -15.72 8.81
N GLY A 168 16.63 -15.50 7.59
CA GLY A 168 15.82 -16.49 6.87
C GLY A 168 16.63 -17.74 6.51
N GLN A 169 15.96 -18.88 6.45
CA GLN A 169 16.47 -20.09 5.82
C GLN A 169 16.44 -19.95 4.29
N GLU A 170 17.08 -20.89 3.58
CA GLU A 170 17.00 -20.94 2.11
C GLU A 170 15.53 -20.91 1.66
N TYR A 171 15.22 -20.03 0.71
CA TYR A 171 13.87 -19.80 0.14
C TYR A 171 12.82 -19.18 1.08
N ASP A 172 13.16 -18.74 2.30
CA ASP A 172 12.18 -18.07 3.17
C ASP A 172 11.75 -16.69 2.61
N ASN A 173 12.55 -16.07 1.74
CA ASN A 173 12.31 -14.76 1.14
C ASN A 173 12.05 -13.65 2.17
N VAL A 174 12.86 -13.56 3.24
CA VAL A 174 12.78 -12.44 4.19
C VAL A 174 12.88 -11.10 3.46
N GLY A 175 12.00 -10.16 3.80
CA GLY A 175 11.94 -8.86 3.10
C GLY A 175 11.21 -8.94 1.76
N TYR A 176 10.38 -9.98 1.55
CA TYR A 176 9.45 -10.04 0.42
C TYR A 176 8.50 -8.84 0.39
N SER A 177 7.96 -8.50 1.57
CA SER A 177 7.28 -7.24 1.83
C SER A 177 7.78 -6.67 3.14
N ILE A 178 7.77 -5.35 3.24
CA ILE A 178 7.97 -4.61 4.49
C ILE A 178 6.82 -3.62 4.60
N SER A 179 6.27 -3.46 5.78
CA SER A 179 5.19 -2.51 6.04
C SER A 179 5.45 -1.82 7.37
N ALA A 180 5.07 -0.54 7.47
CA ALA A 180 4.92 0.09 8.77
C ALA A 180 3.95 -0.73 9.64
N ALA A 181 4.18 -0.72 10.94
CA ALA A 181 3.25 -1.22 11.94
C ALA A 181 2.76 -0.10 12.86
N GLY A 182 3.23 1.14 12.66
CA GLY A 182 2.99 2.30 13.53
C GLY A 182 3.51 2.05 14.95
N ASP A 183 3.17 2.91 15.90
CA ASP A 183 3.45 2.66 17.33
C ASP A 183 2.52 1.57 17.88
N PHE A 184 2.89 0.29 17.64
CA PHE A 184 2.09 -0.87 17.99
C PHE A 184 2.11 -1.10 19.51
N ASN A 185 3.24 -0.82 20.15
CA ASN A 185 3.42 -1.05 21.59
C ASN A 185 3.10 0.18 22.47
N GLY A 186 2.91 1.37 21.88
CA GLY A 186 2.60 2.62 22.57
C GLY A 186 3.80 3.26 23.26
N ASP A 187 5.02 3.01 22.79
CA ASP A 187 6.27 3.54 23.37
C ASP A 187 6.77 4.84 22.70
N GLY A 188 6.12 5.25 21.61
CA GLY A 188 6.38 6.47 20.86
C GLY A 188 7.42 6.34 19.75
N PHE A 189 7.91 5.14 19.45
CA PHE A 189 8.64 4.85 18.21
C PHE A 189 7.70 4.12 17.24
N ASP A 190 7.86 4.38 15.94
CA ASP A 190 7.16 3.55 14.96
C ASP A 190 7.78 2.14 14.91
N ASP A 191 6.93 1.13 14.87
CA ASP A 191 7.26 -0.27 14.69
C ASP A 191 7.06 -0.68 13.23
N PHE A 192 7.58 -1.82 12.82
CA PHE A 192 7.45 -2.30 11.44
C PHE A 192 7.44 -3.82 11.32
N ALA A 193 6.89 -4.31 10.21
CA ALA A 193 6.76 -5.72 9.91
C ALA A 193 7.60 -6.11 8.69
N ILE A 194 8.42 -7.16 8.82
CA ILE A 194 9.16 -7.79 7.72
C ILE A 194 8.55 -9.17 7.45
N THR A 195 8.19 -9.47 6.20
CA THR A 195 7.55 -10.73 5.85
C THR A 195 8.50 -11.73 5.22
N ALA A 196 8.18 -13.01 5.41
CA ALA A 196 8.84 -14.19 4.84
C ALA A 196 7.75 -15.21 4.45
N PRO A 197 6.99 -14.95 3.37
CA PRO A 197 5.77 -15.72 3.05
C PRO A 197 6.03 -17.17 2.63
N LEU A 198 7.29 -17.55 2.39
CA LEU A 198 7.71 -18.91 2.06
C LEU A 198 8.39 -19.62 3.25
N ALA A 199 8.41 -18.98 4.41
CA ALA A 199 8.96 -19.58 5.62
C ALA A 199 8.18 -20.84 6.04
N ASN A 200 8.91 -21.80 6.59
CA ASN A 200 8.42 -23.15 6.86
C ASN A 200 8.27 -23.46 8.37
N PHE A 201 7.97 -22.45 9.20
CA PHE A 201 7.91 -22.63 10.65
C PHE A 201 6.66 -23.41 11.11
N GLY A 202 5.52 -23.27 10.43
CA GLY A 202 4.30 -24.06 10.67
C GLY A 202 4.28 -25.33 9.81
N ASP A 203 4.20 -25.14 8.50
CA ASP A 203 4.26 -26.18 7.45
C ASP A 203 4.94 -25.60 6.18
N THR A 204 4.98 -26.37 5.10
CA THR A 204 5.59 -26.00 3.81
C THR A 204 4.93 -24.74 3.23
N ASP A 205 5.69 -23.67 3.01
CA ASP A 205 5.20 -22.37 2.50
C ASP A 205 4.03 -21.81 3.35
N SER A 206 4.06 -22.06 4.67
CA SER A 206 3.06 -21.53 5.61
C SER A 206 3.22 -20.03 5.84
N GLY A 207 4.44 -19.51 5.72
CA GLY A 207 4.76 -18.09 5.80
C GLY A 207 4.90 -17.56 7.23
N SER A 208 5.59 -16.43 7.36
CA SER A 208 5.81 -15.76 8.64
C SER A 208 5.94 -14.25 8.52
N VAL A 209 5.66 -13.55 9.61
CA VAL A 209 5.85 -12.10 9.75
C VAL A 209 6.64 -11.80 11.01
N TYR A 210 7.68 -10.98 10.90
CA TYR A 210 8.45 -10.47 12.03
C TYR A 210 7.99 -9.03 12.32
N LEU A 211 7.31 -8.81 13.45
CA LEU A 211 7.04 -7.48 13.98
C LEU A 211 8.26 -7.03 14.79
N VAL A 212 8.93 -6.00 14.32
CA VAL A 212 10.15 -5.43 14.92
C VAL A 212 9.79 -4.12 15.58
N PHE A 213 10.17 -3.98 16.85
CA PHE A 213 9.86 -2.78 17.62
C PHE A 213 10.90 -1.68 17.37
N GLY A 214 10.41 -0.45 17.18
CA GLY A 214 11.20 0.76 17.03
C GLY A 214 12.10 1.01 18.24
N GLN A 215 13.22 1.69 18.01
CA GLN A 215 14.12 2.12 19.09
C GLN A 215 15.15 3.14 18.61
N SER A 216 15.56 4.02 19.53
CA SER A 216 16.54 5.09 19.27
C SER A 216 17.89 4.68 18.65
N LEU A 217 18.30 3.42 18.81
CA LEU A 217 19.58 2.94 18.30
C LEU A 217 19.42 1.53 17.74
N PHE A 218 19.57 1.41 16.42
CA PHE A 218 19.67 0.11 15.78
C PHE A 218 21.14 -0.29 15.55
N PRO A 219 21.49 -1.57 15.76
CA PRO A 219 22.72 -2.10 15.20
C PRO A 219 22.63 -2.10 13.67
N SER A 220 23.77 -1.96 13.00
CA SER A 220 23.81 -1.96 11.52
C SER A 220 23.37 -3.29 10.91
N GLN A 221 23.41 -4.38 11.67
CA GLN A 221 23.02 -5.72 11.26
C GLN A 221 22.22 -6.39 12.37
N VAL A 222 21.09 -6.98 11.98
CA VAL A 222 20.15 -7.70 12.81
C VAL A 222 19.93 -9.06 12.16
N GLU A 223 20.22 -10.12 12.89
CA GLU A 223 19.95 -11.49 12.47
C GLU A 223 18.83 -12.05 13.35
N PHE A 224 17.71 -12.42 12.74
CA PHE A 224 16.61 -13.08 13.43
C PHE A 224 17.10 -14.37 14.06
N GLY A 225 16.82 -14.56 15.35
CA GLY A 225 17.30 -15.71 16.14
C GLY A 225 18.66 -15.48 16.83
N ALA A 226 19.34 -14.35 16.57
CA ALA A 226 20.52 -13.93 17.33
C ALA A 226 20.16 -12.88 18.38
N THR A 227 20.99 -12.75 19.42
CA THR A 227 20.85 -11.65 20.39
C THR A 227 21.50 -10.39 19.82
N THR A 228 20.68 -9.49 19.29
CA THR A 228 21.13 -8.26 18.62
C THR A 228 20.84 -6.98 19.40
N GLY A 229 20.02 -7.09 20.46
CA GLY A 229 19.50 -5.92 21.18
C GLY A 229 18.32 -5.25 20.47
N VAL A 230 17.76 -5.87 19.44
CA VAL A 230 16.48 -5.48 18.83
C VAL A 230 15.40 -6.43 19.32
N THR A 231 14.26 -5.89 19.74
CA THR A 231 13.10 -6.68 20.17
C THR A 231 12.21 -6.94 18.96
N PHE A 232 11.74 -8.17 18.81
CA PHE A 232 10.77 -8.54 17.77
C PHE A 232 9.95 -9.75 18.22
N SER A 233 8.76 -9.90 17.63
CA SER A 233 7.92 -11.09 17.73
C SER A 233 7.68 -11.67 16.34
N ARG A 234 7.59 -13.00 16.25
CA ARG A 234 7.30 -13.69 14.99
C ARG A 234 5.90 -14.29 15.00
N PHE A 235 5.13 -14.00 13.96
CA PHE A 235 3.84 -14.61 13.68
C PHE A 235 4.01 -15.70 12.62
N ASP A 236 3.52 -16.91 12.89
CA ASP A 236 3.68 -18.07 12.02
C ASP A 236 2.32 -18.51 11.45
N GLY A 237 2.25 -18.67 10.12
CA GLY A 237 1.15 -19.37 9.46
C GLY A 237 1.11 -20.85 9.85
N LEU A 238 0.03 -21.55 9.53
CA LEU A 238 -0.25 -22.87 10.13
C LEU A 238 -0.17 -24.00 9.11
N ALA A 239 -0.74 -23.79 7.93
CA ALA A 239 -0.95 -24.84 6.94
C ALA A 239 -0.12 -24.60 5.68
N GLN A 240 0.04 -25.69 4.93
CA GLN A 240 0.80 -25.68 3.70
C GLN A 240 0.18 -24.72 2.68
N GLY A 241 0.99 -23.77 2.19
CA GLY A 241 0.56 -22.83 1.17
C GLY A 241 -0.41 -21.76 1.65
N ASP A 242 -0.46 -21.48 2.96
CA ASP A 242 -1.18 -20.32 3.52
C ASP A 242 -0.58 -19.01 2.98
N TYR A 243 0.74 -18.99 2.77
CA TYR A 243 1.52 -17.79 2.48
C TYR A 243 1.20 -16.64 3.45
N PHE A 244 1.21 -16.94 4.75
CA PHE A 244 0.98 -15.93 5.79
C PHE A 244 2.04 -14.82 5.69
N GLY A 245 1.61 -13.56 5.63
CA GLY A 245 2.49 -12.42 5.39
C GLY A 245 2.68 -12.06 3.92
N MET A 246 1.80 -12.52 3.02
CA MET A 246 1.79 -12.05 1.62
C MET A 246 1.48 -10.57 1.50
N SER A 247 0.69 -10.04 2.42
CA SER A 247 0.45 -8.60 2.57
C SER A 247 0.32 -8.24 4.04
N VAL A 248 0.71 -7.01 4.37
CA VAL A 248 0.64 -6.47 5.73
C VAL A 248 0.24 -4.99 5.65
N ALA A 249 -0.69 -4.58 6.50
CA ALA A 249 -1.07 -3.19 6.69
C ALA A 249 -1.26 -2.91 8.18
N HIS A 250 -1.36 -1.63 8.55
CA HIS A 250 -1.52 -1.23 9.95
C HIS A 250 -2.50 -0.06 10.08
N GLY A 251 -3.05 0.12 11.27
CA GLY A 251 -3.99 1.19 11.61
C GLY A 251 -4.60 0.94 12.99
N ASP A 252 -5.19 1.95 13.62
CA ASP A 252 -5.89 1.81 14.91
C ASP A 252 -7.34 1.32 14.68
N PHE A 253 -7.49 0.01 14.43
CA PHE A 253 -8.79 -0.60 14.12
C PHE A 253 -9.73 -0.66 15.32
N ASN A 254 -9.21 -0.52 16.54
CA ASN A 254 -9.98 -0.59 17.79
C ASN A 254 -10.08 0.77 18.55
N GLY A 255 -9.40 1.80 18.07
CA GLY A 255 -9.42 3.16 18.60
C GLY A 255 -8.85 3.26 20.02
N ASP A 256 -7.86 2.42 20.37
CA ASP A 256 -7.19 2.46 21.66
C ASP A 256 -5.94 3.37 21.69
N GLY A 257 -5.60 3.95 20.54
CA GLY A 257 -4.48 4.85 20.33
C GLY A 257 -3.15 4.15 20.08
N LYS A 258 -3.12 2.82 19.94
CA LYS A 258 -1.98 2.06 19.42
C LYS A 258 -2.32 1.55 18.02
N SER A 259 -1.30 1.45 17.19
CA SER A 259 -1.47 0.89 15.86
C SER A 259 -1.66 -0.64 15.95
N ASP A 260 -2.63 -1.16 15.22
CA ASP A 260 -2.88 -2.60 15.08
C ASP A 260 -2.27 -3.11 13.76
N LEU A 261 -2.07 -4.42 13.65
CA LEU A 261 -1.46 -5.06 12.47
C LEU A 261 -2.47 -5.98 11.77
N ALA A 262 -2.66 -5.82 10.47
CA ALA A 262 -3.42 -6.74 9.63
C ALA A 262 -2.47 -7.56 8.75
N ILE A 263 -2.61 -8.89 8.76
CA ILE A 263 -1.75 -9.83 8.04
C ILE A 263 -2.58 -10.71 7.12
N GLY A 264 -2.30 -10.66 5.81
CA GLY A 264 -2.95 -11.48 4.81
C GLY A 264 -2.32 -12.87 4.64
N ALA A 265 -3.17 -13.88 4.47
CA ALA A 265 -2.83 -15.24 4.09
C ALA A 265 -3.67 -15.62 2.86
N GLU A 266 -3.06 -15.60 1.66
CA GLU A 266 -3.80 -15.67 0.39
C GLU A 266 -4.41 -17.07 0.08
N ASP A 267 -3.89 -18.16 0.69
CA ASP A 267 -4.20 -19.57 0.37
C ASP A 267 -4.39 -19.83 -1.14
N VAL A 268 -3.28 -19.95 -1.87
CA VAL A 268 -3.29 -20.01 -3.34
C VAL A 268 -3.76 -21.37 -3.90
N GLN A 269 -4.07 -22.38 -3.06
CA GLN A 269 -4.39 -23.72 -3.58
C GLN A 269 -5.78 -24.26 -3.23
N GLY A 270 -6.59 -23.60 -2.40
CA GLY A 270 -7.95 -24.06 -2.08
C GLY A 270 -8.00 -25.53 -1.62
N ALA A 271 -6.86 -26.07 -1.19
CA ALA A 271 -6.67 -27.48 -0.92
C ALA A 271 -7.22 -27.84 0.47
N GLN A 272 -7.50 -26.83 1.31
CA GLN A 272 -7.92 -27.00 2.70
C GLN A 272 -9.11 -26.11 3.16
N GLY A 273 -9.56 -25.10 2.39
CA GLY A 273 -10.62 -24.20 2.87
C GLY A 273 -11.03 -23.08 1.91
N PRO A 274 -11.92 -22.16 2.35
CA PRO A 274 -12.27 -20.95 1.60
C PRO A 274 -11.03 -20.07 1.33
N GLY A 275 -11.04 -19.37 0.19
CA GLY A 275 -9.93 -18.70 -0.47
C GLY A 275 -9.40 -17.46 0.26
N GLY A 276 -8.50 -17.72 1.20
CA GLY A 276 -7.71 -16.76 1.94
C GLY A 276 -8.36 -16.24 3.24
N SER A 277 -7.51 -15.75 4.14
CA SER A 277 -7.86 -15.15 5.42
C SER A 277 -7.03 -13.89 5.69
N VAL A 278 -7.53 -13.04 6.58
CA VAL A 278 -6.77 -11.91 7.14
C VAL A 278 -6.81 -11.96 8.65
N TYR A 279 -5.68 -11.80 9.30
CA TYR A 279 -5.57 -11.79 10.76
C TYR A 279 -5.29 -10.37 11.22
N VAL A 280 -6.13 -9.84 12.11
CA VAL A 280 -5.91 -8.56 12.76
C VAL A 280 -5.36 -8.82 14.16
N VAL A 281 -4.22 -8.24 14.48
CA VAL A 281 -3.53 -8.32 15.76
C VAL A 281 -3.55 -6.94 16.40
N TYR A 282 -4.07 -6.85 17.62
CA TYR A 282 -4.20 -5.58 18.31
C TYR A 282 -2.88 -5.12 18.95
N GLY A 283 -2.58 -3.83 18.76
CA GLY A 283 -1.49 -3.12 19.41
C GLY A 283 -1.63 -3.19 20.93
N GLN A 284 -0.53 -3.46 21.63
CA GLN A 284 -0.55 -3.55 23.09
C GLN A 284 0.81 -3.27 23.71
N SER A 285 0.77 -2.63 24.88
CA SER A 285 1.96 -2.33 25.69
C SER A 285 2.52 -3.53 26.43
N GLU A 286 1.71 -4.58 26.60
CA GLU A 286 2.18 -5.83 27.19
C GLU A 286 3.04 -6.58 26.18
N PRO A 287 4.23 -7.07 26.58
CA PRO A 287 5.09 -7.79 25.66
C PRO A 287 4.39 -8.98 25.02
N LEU A 288 4.51 -9.06 23.69
CA LEU A 288 4.12 -10.22 22.92
C LEU A 288 5.02 -11.43 23.22
N ASP A 289 4.48 -12.63 23.04
CA ASP A 289 5.30 -13.82 22.97
C ASP A 289 6.28 -13.73 21.79
N ALA A 290 7.45 -14.36 21.93
CA ALA A 290 8.46 -14.34 20.87
C ALA A 290 7.99 -15.02 19.58
N VAL A 291 7.09 -16.00 19.70
CA VAL A 291 6.49 -16.74 18.58
C VAL A 291 4.99 -16.89 18.82
N ILE A 292 4.18 -16.50 17.84
CA ILE A 292 2.72 -16.45 17.89
C ILE A 292 2.17 -17.22 16.69
N PRO A 293 1.63 -18.43 16.88
CA PRO A 293 0.92 -19.14 15.82
C PRO A 293 -0.40 -18.45 15.45
N ALA A 294 -0.77 -18.43 14.17
CA ALA A 294 -1.94 -17.69 13.71
C ALA A 294 -3.27 -18.12 14.37
N ASP A 295 -3.43 -19.39 14.75
CA ASP A 295 -4.65 -19.91 15.42
C ASP A 295 -4.82 -19.40 16.86
N THR A 296 -3.79 -18.75 17.40
CA THR A 296 -3.85 -18.12 18.73
C THR A 296 -4.32 -16.67 18.68
N ILE A 297 -4.39 -16.05 17.49
CA ILE A 297 -4.84 -14.67 17.28
C ILE A 297 -6.35 -14.58 17.50
N SER A 298 -6.74 -14.38 18.75
CA SER A 298 -8.15 -14.37 19.16
C SER A 298 -8.35 -13.54 20.44
N GLY A 299 -9.61 -13.18 20.70
CA GLY A 299 -9.99 -12.52 21.95
C GLY A 299 -9.36 -11.13 22.07
N ASN A 300 -8.43 -10.98 23.01
CA ASN A 300 -7.75 -9.71 23.26
C ASN A 300 -6.53 -9.50 22.34
N LEU A 301 -5.99 -10.58 21.76
CA LEU A 301 -4.85 -10.45 20.84
C LEU A 301 -5.30 -10.00 19.45
N GLY A 302 -6.56 -10.26 19.08
CA GLY A 302 -7.02 -10.00 17.72
C GLY A 302 -8.20 -10.85 17.29
N PHE A 303 -8.38 -10.96 15.98
CA PHE A 303 -9.39 -11.81 15.34
C PHE A 303 -9.00 -12.15 13.90
N GLU A 304 -9.64 -13.18 13.35
CA GLU A 304 -9.52 -13.57 11.94
C GLU A 304 -10.71 -13.07 11.12
N VAL A 305 -10.46 -12.65 9.88
CA VAL A 305 -11.44 -12.38 8.83
C VAL A 305 -11.41 -13.53 7.83
N THR A 306 -12.53 -14.22 7.66
CA THR A 306 -12.62 -15.43 6.83
C THR A 306 -13.43 -15.20 5.57
N SER A 307 -12.94 -15.77 4.45
CA SER A 307 -13.66 -15.78 3.18
C SER A 307 -14.86 -16.74 3.20
N VAL A 308 -15.83 -16.52 2.30
CA VAL A 308 -16.93 -17.47 2.03
C VAL A 308 -16.81 -18.18 0.68
N SER A 309 -15.83 -17.82 -0.15
CA SER A 309 -15.64 -18.44 -1.47
C SER A 309 -14.39 -19.29 -1.52
N LEU A 310 -14.50 -20.50 -2.08
CA LEU A 310 -13.38 -21.44 -2.28
C LEU A 310 -12.35 -20.98 -3.32
N TYR A 311 -12.67 -19.98 -4.14
CA TYR A 311 -11.80 -19.48 -5.21
C TYR A 311 -11.42 -18.00 -5.04
N GLY A 312 -11.77 -17.42 -3.89
CA GLY A 312 -11.29 -16.09 -3.51
C GLY A 312 -9.78 -16.10 -3.26
N ASN A 313 -9.22 -14.92 -3.14
CA ASN A 313 -7.84 -14.70 -2.70
C ASN A 313 -7.79 -13.56 -1.69
N LEU A 314 -8.69 -13.65 -0.70
CA LEU A 314 -8.82 -12.68 0.38
C LEU A 314 -7.47 -12.52 1.08
N GLY A 315 -7.05 -11.28 1.34
CA GLY A 315 -5.75 -11.01 1.98
C GLY A 315 -4.56 -11.00 1.03
N ARG A 316 -4.77 -11.07 -0.29
CA ARG A 316 -3.69 -10.85 -1.28
C ARG A 316 -3.06 -9.46 -1.19
N THR A 317 -3.87 -8.45 -0.90
CA THR A 317 -3.46 -7.05 -0.79
C THR A 317 -4.31 -6.40 0.29
N LEU A 318 -3.69 -5.52 1.08
CA LEU A 318 -4.33 -4.81 2.17
C LEU A 318 -4.01 -3.32 2.06
N ALA A 319 -4.95 -2.50 2.52
CA ALA A 319 -4.77 -1.07 2.75
C ALA A 319 -5.66 -0.66 3.92
N THR A 320 -5.38 0.50 4.50
CA THR A 320 -6.10 1.01 5.67
C THR A 320 -6.46 2.47 5.49
N GLY A 321 -7.51 2.91 6.18
CA GLY A 321 -7.98 4.28 6.17
C GLY A 321 -9.36 4.40 6.80
N ASN A 322 -9.74 5.60 7.24
CA ASN A 322 -11.07 5.85 7.80
C ASN A 322 -12.10 6.10 6.67
N PHE A 323 -12.48 5.03 5.97
CA PHE A 323 -13.34 5.09 4.78
C PHE A 323 -14.81 5.40 5.09
N ASN A 324 -15.22 5.20 6.34
CA ASN A 324 -16.59 5.47 6.79
C ASN A 324 -16.75 6.78 7.61
N GLY A 325 -15.64 7.44 7.94
CA GLY A 325 -15.61 8.70 8.69
C GLY A 325 -15.99 8.58 10.17
N ASP A 326 -15.88 7.40 10.79
CA ASP A 326 -16.23 7.18 12.20
C ASP A 326 -15.08 7.40 13.19
N GLY A 327 -13.86 7.55 12.67
CA GLY A 327 -12.66 7.84 13.44
C GLY A 327 -11.90 6.60 13.91
N TYR A 328 -12.31 5.41 13.50
CA TYR A 328 -11.51 4.20 13.55
C TYR A 328 -10.88 3.97 12.18
N ASP A 329 -9.68 3.41 12.14
CA ASP A 329 -9.16 2.94 10.86
C ASP A 329 -9.98 1.73 10.40
N ASP A 330 -10.27 1.68 9.11
CA ASP A 330 -10.93 0.57 8.45
C ASP A 330 -9.90 -0.24 7.64
N LEU A 331 -10.17 -1.52 7.44
CA LEU A 331 -9.32 -2.41 6.66
C LEU A 331 -9.92 -2.68 5.29
N LEU A 332 -9.23 -2.27 4.22
CA LEU A 332 -9.54 -2.60 2.84
C LEU A 332 -8.76 -3.83 2.39
N VAL A 333 -9.49 -4.86 1.96
CA VAL A 333 -8.96 -6.16 1.59
C VAL A 333 -9.26 -6.44 0.12
N GLY A 334 -8.24 -6.74 -0.67
CA GLY A 334 -8.45 -7.20 -2.04
C GLY A 334 -8.83 -8.68 -2.13
N ASP A 335 -9.82 -8.98 -2.96
CA ASP A 335 -10.21 -10.31 -3.41
C ASP A 335 -10.43 -10.25 -4.93
N GLY A 336 -9.33 -10.08 -5.67
CA GLY A 336 -9.33 -9.86 -7.12
C GLY A 336 -9.88 -11.03 -7.95
N ASN A 337 -10.02 -12.22 -7.37
CA ASN A 337 -10.73 -13.32 -8.01
C ASN A 337 -12.25 -13.25 -7.76
N GLY A 338 -12.69 -12.51 -6.73
CA GLY A 338 -14.09 -12.26 -6.39
C GLY A 338 -14.89 -13.53 -6.11
N GLY A 339 -14.19 -14.58 -5.69
CA GLY A 339 -14.77 -15.89 -5.48
C GLY A 339 -15.30 -16.62 -6.72
N GLY A 340 -15.00 -16.14 -7.93
CA GLY A 340 -15.39 -16.79 -9.18
C GLY A 340 -14.50 -17.98 -9.54
N ASP A 341 -15.05 -19.03 -10.15
CA ASP A 341 -14.20 -19.99 -10.86
C ASP A 341 -13.54 -19.30 -12.07
N SER A 342 -12.55 -19.96 -12.69
CA SER A 342 -11.78 -19.42 -13.83
C SER A 342 -12.60 -18.91 -15.03
N SER A 343 -13.93 -19.06 -15.05
CA SER A 343 -14.81 -18.59 -16.12
C SER A 343 -15.51 -17.24 -15.86
N VAL A 344 -15.60 -16.75 -14.61
CA VAL A 344 -16.26 -15.48 -14.26
C VAL A 344 -15.50 -14.77 -13.12
N VAL A 345 -14.40 -14.08 -13.45
CA VAL A 345 -13.65 -13.29 -12.48
C VAL A 345 -14.07 -11.82 -12.60
N LEU A 346 -15.00 -11.37 -11.75
CA LEU A 346 -15.36 -9.95 -11.67
C LEU A 346 -14.42 -9.17 -10.74
N GLY A 347 -13.77 -9.87 -9.79
CA GLY A 347 -13.03 -9.26 -8.70
C GLY A 347 -13.92 -8.54 -7.70
N SER A 348 -13.38 -8.36 -6.50
CA SER A 348 -14.00 -7.58 -5.44
C SER A 348 -12.96 -6.98 -4.50
N ALA A 349 -13.38 -5.97 -3.75
CA ALA A 349 -12.70 -5.52 -2.55
C ALA A 349 -13.68 -5.55 -1.38
N VAL A 350 -13.16 -5.79 -0.19
CA VAL A 350 -13.95 -5.89 1.05
C VAL A 350 -13.43 -4.83 2.00
N ILE A 351 -14.31 -4.02 2.57
CA ILE A 351 -13.96 -3.13 3.67
C ILE A 351 -14.48 -3.76 4.96
N ILE A 352 -13.60 -3.91 5.94
CA ILE A 352 -13.95 -4.30 7.31
C ILE A 352 -13.85 -3.05 8.16
N PHE A 353 -14.99 -2.59 8.69
CA PHE A 353 -14.99 -1.35 9.46
C PHE A 353 -14.37 -1.55 10.84
N GLY A 354 -13.55 -0.58 11.25
CA GLY A 354 -12.97 -0.49 12.58
C GLY A 354 -14.07 -0.50 13.65
N SER A 355 -13.75 -1.06 14.83
CA SER A 355 -14.68 -1.02 15.95
C SER A 355 -13.96 -1.29 17.26
N PRO A 356 -14.38 -0.67 18.37
CA PRO A 356 -13.61 -0.74 19.61
C PRO A 356 -13.53 -2.12 20.26
N ARG A 357 -14.31 -3.11 19.83
CA ARG A 357 -14.37 -4.44 20.46
C ARG A 357 -14.79 -5.55 19.51
N ARG A 358 -13.98 -5.83 18.48
CA ARG A 358 -14.10 -7.08 17.73
C ARG A 358 -13.15 -8.12 18.30
N ASN A 359 -13.69 -9.11 18.99
CA ASN A 359 -12.89 -10.15 19.66
C ASN A 359 -13.24 -11.57 19.21
N GLN A 360 -13.93 -11.67 18.07
CA GLN A 360 -14.38 -12.91 17.45
C GLN A 360 -14.13 -12.82 15.95
N GLU A 361 -13.95 -14.00 15.35
CA GLU A 361 -13.86 -14.18 13.90
C GLU A 361 -15.00 -13.43 13.17
N LEU A 362 -14.66 -12.82 12.04
CA LEU A 362 -15.59 -12.14 11.16
C LEU A 362 -15.59 -12.79 9.77
N SER A 363 -16.67 -13.49 9.44
CA SER A 363 -16.87 -13.94 8.07
C SER A 363 -17.32 -12.78 7.16
N VAL A 364 -16.75 -12.67 5.97
CA VAL A 364 -17.20 -11.68 4.96
C VAL A 364 -18.67 -11.87 4.56
N GLY A 365 -19.24 -13.06 4.76
CA GLY A 365 -20.65 -13.35 4.45
C GLY A 365 -21.66 -12.71 5.39
N VAL A 366 -21.22 -12.17 6.55
CA VAL A 366 -22.10 -11.50 7.52
C VAL A 366 -21.97 -9.97 7.51
N LEU A 367 -21.30 -9.42 6.49
CA LEU A 367 -21.20 -7.98 6.30
C LEU A 367 -22.57 -7.37 6.02
N ASN A 368 -22.83 -6.18 6.59
CA ASN A 368 -24.16 -5.57 6.58
C ASN A 368 -24.17 -4.06 6.34
N GLY A 369 -23.02 -3.45 6.02
CA GLY A 369 -22.88 -2.00 5.86
C GLY A 369 -22.61 -1.24 7.17
N LEU A 370 -22.68 -1.90 8.33
CA LEU A 370 -22.26 -1.34 9.63
C LEU A 370 -20.97 -1.95 10.15
N ASN A 371 -20.69 -3.21 9.83
CA ASN A 371 -19.46 -3.92 10.20
C ASN A 371 -18.48 -4.08 9.02
N GLY A 372 -18.85 -3.58 7.85
CA GLY A 372 -18.10 -3.66 6.61
C GLY A 372 -19.01 -3.79 5.39
N THR A 373 -18.41 -3.81 4.22
CA THR A 373 -19.07 -3.91 2.91
C THR A 373 -18.25 -4.71 1.91
N VAL A 374 -18.89 -5.25 0.88
CA VAL A 374 -18.24 -5.80 -0.31
C VAL A 374 -18.49 -4.87 -1.48
N ILE A 375 -17.43 -4.46 -2.17
CA ILE A 375 -17.46 -3.70 -3.43
C ILE A 375 -17.12 -4.66 -4.56
N GLN A 376 -18.08 -4.93 -5.43
CA GLN A 376 -17.95 -5.91 -6.51
C GLN A 376 -17.67 -5.24 -7.85
N GLY A 377 -16.74 -5.83 -8.61
CA GLY A 377 -16.54 -5.48 -10.02
C GLY A 377 -17.72 -5.90 -10.89
N VAL A 378 -17.83 -5.28 -12.06
CA VAL A 378 -18.94 -5.52 -13.01
C VAL A 378 -18.48 -6.01 -14.37
N LEU A 379 -17.18 -5.96 -14.66
CA LEU A 379 -16.62 -6.39 -15.93
C LEU A 379 -15.98 -7.77 -15.78
N LEU A 380 -16.21 -8.62 -16.76
CA LEU A 380 -15.60 -9.95 -16.78
C LEU A 380 -14.09 -9.81 -17.01
N SER A 381 -13.34 -10.47 -16.13
CA SER A 381 -11.88 -10.62 -16.19
C SER A 381 -11.07 -9.34 -16.00
N ASP A 382 -11.67 -8.24 -15.53
CA ASP A 382 -10.92 -7.02 -15.20
C ASP A 382 -10.18 -7.11 -13.86
N ARG A 383 -10.62 -8.03 -12.98
CA ARG A 383 -10.03 -8.36 -11.68
C ARG A 383 -9.99 -7.15 -10.74
N LEU A 384 -11.06 -6.35 -10.72
CA LEU A 384 -11.18 -5.21 -9.80
C LEU A 384 -10.85 -5.63 -8.36
N GLY A 385 -10.02 -4.86 -7.67
CA GLY A 385 -9.66 -5.14 -6.28
C GLY A 385 -8.53 -6.17 -6.12
N GLU A 386 -7.89 -6.63 -7.20
CA GLU A 386 -6.65 -7.42 -7.09
C GLU A 386 -5.50 -6.62 -6.44
N ARG A 387 -5.54 -5.29 -6.58
CA ARG A 387 -4.66 -4.32 -5.95
C ARG A 387 -5.53 -3.25 -5.32
N VAL A 388 -5.31 -3.00 -4.04
CA VAL A 388 -6.03 -1.97 -3.29
C VAL A 388 -5.04 -1.02 -2.64
N GLY A 389 -5.47 0.22 -2.40
CA GLY A 389 -4.70 1.24 -1.71
C GLY A 389 -5.64 2.24 -1.04
N SER A 390 -5.14 3.02 -0.09
CA SER A 390 -5.82 4.23 0.37
C SER A 390 -5.41 5.38 -0.55
N ALA A 391 -6.38 6.18 -0.97
CA ALA A 391 -6.14 7.45 -1.63
C ALA A 391 -5.99 8.58 -0.61
N GLY A 392 -6.20 8.31 0.69
CA GLY A 392 -6.37 9.35 1.68
C GLY A 392 -7.60 10.22 1.38
N ASP A 393 -7.68 11.42 1.95
CA ASP A 393 -8.75 12.37 1.60
C ASP A 393 -8.44 13.06 0.26
N PHE A 394 -8.66 12.33 -0.84
CA PHE A 394 -8.34 12.78 -2.19
C PHE A 394 -9.29 13.89 -2.65
N ASN A 395 -10.53 13.86 -2.19
CA ASN A 395 -11.57 14.82 -2.55
C ASN A 395 -11.68 16.03 -1.59
N GLY A 396 -10.99 15.99 -0.45
CA GLY A 396 -10.96 17.04 0.57
C GLY A 396 -12.23 17.14 1.42
N ASP A 397 -13.01 16.07 1.58
CA ASP A 397 -14.27 16.04 2.32
C ASP A 397 -14.13 15.61 3.79
N GLY A 398 -12.92 15.20 4.20
CA GLY A 398 -12.57 14.76 5.55
C GLY A 398 -12.82 13.27 5.81
N ILE A 399 -13.19 12.49 4.79
CA ILE A 399 -13.28 11.03 4.84
C ILE A 399 -12.24 10.48 3.87
N GLU A 400 -11.56 9.40 4.26
CA GLU A 400 -10.57 8.81 3.37
C GLU A 400 -11.22 8.05 2.22
N ASP A 401 -10.55 8.09 1.07
CA ASP A 401 -10.97 7.52 -0.21
C ASP A 401 -10.14 6.27 -0.52
N LEU A 402 -10.67 5.42 -1.40
CA LEU A 402 -10.09 4.10 -1.69
C LEU A 402 -9.71 3.92 -3.16
N LEU A 403 -8.60 3.21 -3.38
CA LEU A 403 -8.06 2.87 -4.70
C LEU A 403 -8.29 1.40 -5.01
N LEU A 404 -8.92 1.12 -6.15
CA LEU A 404 -9.12 -0.24 -6.65
C LEU A 404 -8.51 -0.39 -8.04
N GLY A 405 -7.46 -1.19 -8.17
CA GLY A 405 -6.86 -1.56 -9.45
C GLY A 405 -7.66 -2.65 -10.16
N ALA A 406 -7.81 -2.52 -11.47
CA ALA A 406 -8.42 -3.50 -12.37
C ALA A 406 -7.49 -3.73 -13.58
N LEU A 407 -6.42 -4.50 -13.36
CA LEU A 407 -5.34 -4.67 -14.34
C LEU A 407 -5.78 -5.36 -15.64
N GLY A 408 -6.87 -6.14 -15.60
CA GLY A 408 -7.41 -6.84 -16.76
C GLY A 408 -8.32 -5.98 -17.64
N ASP A 409 -8.63 -4.76 -17.20
CA ASP A 409 -9.58 -3.89 -17.89
C ASP A 409 -9.14 -3.64 -19.35
N SER A 410 -10.07 -3.91 -20.26
CA SER A 410 -9.87 -3.85 -21.70
C SER A 410 -10.86 -2.91 -22.40
N ARG A 411 -11.55 -2.02 -21.66
CA ARG A 411 -12.54 -1.09 -22.22
C ARG A 411 -11.94 -0.12 -23.24
N VAL A 412 -10.70 0.33 -23.03
CA VAL A 412 -10.00 1.29 -23.91
C VAL A 412 -9.08 0.60 -24.91
N ALA A 413 -8.27 -0.36 -24.45
CA ALA A 413 -7.43 -1.22 -25.27
C ALA A 413 -7.18 -2.55 -24.55
N ALA A 414 -6.76 -3.59 -25.28
CA ALA A 414 -6.52 -4.91 -24.70
C ALA A 414 -5.54 -4.84 -23.51
N SER A 415 -6.00 -5.23 -22.32
CA SER A 415 -5.24 -5.21 -21.06
C SER A 415 -4.54 -3.87 -20.77
N ALA A 416 -5.20 -2.76 -21.10
CA ALA A 416 -4.73 -1.43 -20.74
C ALA A 416 -4.71 -1.24 -19.21
N GLY A 417 -5.63 -1.90 -18.51
CA GLY A 417 -5.84 -1.74 -17.08
C GLY A 417 -6.55 -0.43 -16.73
N SER A 418 -7.05 -0.36 -15.50
CA SER A 418 -7.66 0.85 -14.95
C SER A 418 -7.56 0.90 -13.43
N VAL A 419 -7.84 2.06 -12.85
CA VAL A 419 -7.97 2.29 -11.41
C VAL A 419 -9.28 3.02 -11.14
N ARG A 420 -9.99 2.63 -10.09
CA ARG A 420 -11.10 3.40 -9.52
C ARG A 420 -10.62 4.09 -8.26
N ILE A 421 -10.74 5.40 -8.20
CA ILE A 421 -10.69 6.17 -6.97
C ILE A 421 -12.14 6.31 -6.52
N LEU A 422 -12.54 5.58 -5.47
CA LEU A 422 -13.89 5.66 -4.91
C LEU A 422 -13.87 6.53 -3.68
N TYR A 423 -14.81 7.46 -3.57
CA TYR A 423 -14.86 8.32 -2.41
C TYR A 423 -15.44 7.62 -1.19
N GLY A 424 -14.83 7.89 -0.04
CA GLY A 424 -15.31 7.50 1.27
C GLY A 424 -16.71 8.04 1.53
N ARG A 425 -17.44 7.41 2.45
CA ARG A 425 -18.83 7.81 2.74
C ARG A 425 -19.15 7.69 4.21
N PRO A 426 -19.93 8.62 4.79
CA PRO A 426 -20.28 8.55 6.20
C PRO A 426 -20.97 7.23 6.60
N VAL A 427 -20.80 6.84 7.86
CA VAL A 427 -21.54 5.74 8.52
C VAL A 427 -23.01 5.74 8.15
N GLY A 428 -23.52 4.56 7.78
CA GLY A 428 -24.93 4.36 7.40
C GLY A 428 -25.25 4.66 5.94
N GLN A 429 -24.28 5.13 5.14
CA GLN A 429 -24.41 5.19 3.67
C GLN A 429 -23.84 3.94 2.99
N TRP A 430 -23.19 3.05 3.74
CA TRP A 430 -22.72 1.77 3.25
C TRP A 430 -23.82 0.69 3.31
N SER A 431 -23.91 -0.15 2.29
CA SER A 431 -24.72 -1.37 2.25
C SER A 431 -23.80 -2.59 2.39
N ALA A 432 -24.39 -3.75 2.69
CA ALA A 432 -23.66 -5.03 2.74
C ALA A 432 -22.86 -5.32 1.46
N LEU A 433 -23.46 -5.01 0.32
CA LEU A 433 -22.90 -5.20 -1.02
C LEU A 433 -23.16 -3.95 -1.84
N MET A 434 -22.14 -3.50 -2.56
CA MET A 434 -22.19 -2.44 -3.56
C MET A 434 -21.52 -2.93 -4.84
N ASN A 435 -22.03 -2.49 -5.98
CA ASN A 435 -21.34 -2.68 -7.25
C ASN A 435 -20.62 -1.38 -7.62
N VAL A 436 -19.46 -1.49 -8.25
CA VAL A 436 -18.67 -0.32 -8.65
C VAL A 436 -19.41 0.62 -9.61
N ASP A 437 -20.41 0.13 -10.35
CA ASP A 437 -21.25 0.93 -11.27
C ASP A 437 -22.40 1.67 -10.59
N GLN A 438 -22.61 1.45 -9.29
CA GLN A 438 -23.61 2.17 -8.49
C GLN A 438 -23.07 3.52 -7.98
N PHE A 439 -21.77 3.73 -8.03
CA PHE A 439 -21.13 5.00 -7.68
C PHE A 439 -21.39 6.01 -8.80
N GLY A 440 -21.97 7.16 -8.45
CA GLY A 440 -22.25 8.23 -9.42
C GLY A 440 -20.97 8.96 -9.84
N ASP A 441 -21.04 9.76 -10.90
CA ASP A 441 -19.91 10.55 -11.42
C ASP A 441 -19.24 11.50 -10.39
N ALA A 442 -19.91 11.79 -9.28
CA ALA A 442 -19.39 12.63 -8.21
C ALA A 442 -18.78 11.82 -7.04
N GLU A 443 -18.76 10.49 -7.15
CA GLU A 443 -18.36 9.55 -6.08
C GLU A 443 -17.23 8.60 -6.54
N VAL A 444 -16.83 8.70 -7.80
CA VAL A 444 -15.76 7.89 -8.40
C VAL A 444 -15.03 8.65 -9.49
N VAL A 445 -13.71 8.45 -9.54
CA VAL A 445 -12.87 8.75 -10.70
C VAL A 445 -12.40 7.44 -11.33
N ASP A 446 -12.79 7.19 -12.58
CA ASP A 446 -12.35 6.07 -13.40
C ASP A 446 -11.11 6.46 -14.21
N VAL A 447 -9.93 6.06 -13.72
CA VAL A 447 -8.63 6.30 -14.35
C VAL A 447 -8.33 5.16 -15.31
N GLN A 448 -8.26 5.46 -16.61
CA GLN A 448 -8.10 4.50 -17.68
C GLN A 448 -6.67 4.51 -18.22
N GLY A 449 -6.09 3.31 -18.38
CA GLY A 449 -4.75 3.15 -18.95
C GLY A 449 -4.62 3.71 -20.38
N ALA A 450 -3.42 4.17 -20.73
CA ALA A 450 -3.19 4.90 -21.97
C ALA A 450 -2.95 4.01 -23.20
N SER A 451 -2.50 2.76 -23.02
CA SER A 451 -2.06 1.90 -24.13
C SER A 451 -2.46 0.43 -23.98
N ALA A 452 -2.51 -0.28 -25.10
CA ALA A 452 -2.63 -1.74 -25.10
C ALA A 452 -1.48 -2.38 -24.31
N SER A 453 -1.79 -3.40 -23.52
CA SER A 453 -0.87 -4.05 -22.57
C SER A 453 -0.26 -3.11 -21.52
N GLY A 454 -0.79 -1.89 -21.33
CA GLY A 454 -0.26 -0.92 -20.37
C GLY A 454 -0.29 -1.41 -18.91
N GLN A 455 -1.24 -2.30 -18.57
CA GLN A 455 -1.40 -2.89 -17.23
C GLN A 455 -1.42 -1.84 -16.11
N CYS A 456 -2.12 -0.73 -16.33
CA CYS A 456 -2.33 0.29 -15.31
C CYS A 456 -3.11 -0.27 -14.11
N GLY A 457 -2.75 0.17 -12.91
CA GLY A 457 -3.35 -0.30 -11.66
C GLY A 457 -2.73 -1.59 -11.11
N VAL A 458 -1.59 -2.02 -11.65
CA VAL A 458 -0.80 -3.16 -11.13
C VAL A 458 -0.18 -2.89 -9.75
N ARG A 459 0.01 -1.61 -9.41
CA ARG A 459 0.11 -1.10 -8.04
C ARG A 459 -0.61 0.26 -7.98
N VAL A 460 -1.17 0.55 -6.83
CA VAL A 460 -1.85 1.81 -6.50
C VAL A 460 -1.49 2.17 -5.06
N SER A 461 -1.31 3.45 -4.78
CA SER A 461 -1.04 3.93 -3.42
C SER A 461 -1.34 5.43 -3.32
N GLY A 462 -1.57 5.94 -2.11
CA GLY A 462 -1.54 7.37 -1.84
C GLY A 462 -0.11 7.90 -1.85
N ALA A 463 0.06 9.17 -2.20
CA ALA A 463 1.30 9.93 -2.06
C ALA A 463 1.27 10.89 -0.85
N GLY A 464 0.16 10.93 -0.10
CA GLY A 464 -0.08 11.99 0.88
C GLY A 464 -0.26 13.36 0.24
N ASP A 465 -0.17 14.43 1.03
CA ASP A 465 -0.12 15.81 0.52
C ASP A 465 1.31 16.11 0.03
N PHE A 466 1.56 15.81 -1.24
CA PHE A 466 2.88 15.87 -1.86
C PHE A 466 3.21 17.27 -2.40
N ASP A 467 2.20 18.03 -2.82
CA ASP A 467 2.34 19.38 -3.39
C ASP A 467 1.87 20.52 -2.46
N ARG A 468 1.46 20.18 -1.23
CA ARG A 468 1.05 21.11 -0.16
C ARG A 468 -0.26 21.84 -0.45
N ASP A 469 -1.17 21.21 -1.15
CA ASP A 469 -2.48 21.77 -1.47
C ASP A 469 -3.58 21.36 -0.49
N TYR A 470 -3.21 20.63 0.58
CA TYR A 470 -4.05 20.07 1.63
C TYR A 470 -4.95 18.90 1.17
N LYS A 471 -4.67 18.31 0.03
CA LYS A 471 -5.37 17.12 -0.46
C LYS A 471 -4.35 16.00 -0.63
N HIS A 472 -4.83 14.78 -0.46
CA HIS A 472 -3.97 13.64 -0.72
C HIS A 472 -3.92 13.36 -2.22
N ASP A 473 -2.71 13.09 -2.71
CA ASP A 473 -2.42 12.71 -4.08
C ASP A 473 -2.36 11.18 -4.19
N VAL A 474 -2.45 10.65 -5.41
CA VAL A 474 -2.40 9.20 -5.66
C VAL A 474 -1.37 8.85 -6.71
N ILE A 475 -0.79 7.66 -6.58
CA ILE A 475 0.23 7.11 -7.44
C ILE A 475 -0.31 5.83 -8.09
N VAL A 476 -0.17 5.73 -9.41
CA VAL A 476 -0.61 4.59 -10.20
C VAL A 476 0.55 4.11 -11.07
N SER A 477 0.89 2.82 -11.00
CA SER A 477 1.85 2.23 -11.93
C SER A 477 1.16 1.56 -13.12
N CYS A 478 1.82 1.66 -14.27
CA CYS A 478 1.45 1.10 -15.56
C CYS A 478 2.67 0.40 -16.16
N ASN A 479 2.93 -0.83 -15.71
CA ASN A 479 4.20 -1.53 -15.97
C ASN A 479 4.43 -1.86 -17.45
N GLY A 480 3.36 -2.04 -18.23
CA GLY A 480 3.46 -2.41 -19.64
C GLY A 480 3.44 -1.23 -20.60
N GLU A 481 3.42 0.01 -20.09
CA GLU A 481 3.62 1.19 -20.94
C GLU A 481 5.06 1.29 -21.45
N GLY A 482 5.19 1.68 -22.73
CA GLY A 482 6.47 1.78 -23.46
C GLY A 482 6.30 1.37 -24.92
N ALA A 483 7.39 1.39 -25.70
CA ALA A 483 7.39 0.77 -27.02
C ALA A 483 7.14 -0.75 -26.89
N LEU A 484 6.44 -1.35 -27.87
CA LEU A 484 6.15 -2.78 -27.87
C LEU A 484 7.45 -3.58 -27.66
N ASP A 485 7.43 -4.50 -26.70
CA ASP A 485 8.53 -5.39 -26.26
C ASP A 485 9.61 -4.76 -25.35
N GLU A 486 9.50 -3.49 -24.95
CA GLU A 486 10.51 -2.83 -24.11
C GLU A 486 10.18 -2.78 -22.61
N TYR A 487 8.96 -3.09 -22.16
CA TYR A 487 8.54 -3.15 -20.73
C TYR A 487 9.19 -2.09 -19.82
N MET A 488 9.12 -0.83 -20.25
CA MET A 488 9.80 0.28 -19.59
C MET A 488 9.08 0.66 -18.29
N GLY A 489 7.74 0.60 -18.33
CA GLY A 489 6.87 1.01 -17.25
C GLY A 489 6.73 2.52 -17.14
N ALA A 490 5.61 2.95 -16.60
CA ALA A 490 5.34 4.33 -16.26
C ALA A 490 4.66 4.41 -14.88
N VAL A 491 4.88 5.52 -14.20
CA VAL A 491 4.16 5.87 -12.97
C VAL A 491 3.49 7.22 -13.20
N TYR A 492 2.23 7.32 -12.79
CA TYR A 492 1.45 8.53 -12.84
C TYR A 492 1.15 8.97 -11.42
N VAL A 493 1.31 10.26 -11.15
CA VAL A 493 0.84 10.90 -9.92
C VAL A 493 -0.35 11.76 -10.30
N LEU A 494 -1.48 11.57 -9.61
CA LEU A 494 -2.70 12.35 -9.82
C LEU A 494 -2.92 13.22 -8.60
N HIS A 495 -3.14 14.52 -8.84
CA HIS A 495 -3.33 15.48 -7.78
C HIS A 495 -4.75 15.45 -7.21
N GLY A 496 -4.88 15.50 -5.89
CA GLY A 496 -6.14 15.59 -5.17
C GLY A 496 -6.98 16.78 -5.65
N GLN A 497 -8.31 16.65 -5.63
CA GLN A 497 -9.22 17.69 -6.14
C GLN A 497 -10.28 18.06 -5.11
N PHE A 498 -10.55 19.34 -4.89
CA PHE A 498 -11.69 19.72 -4.05
C PHE A 498 -12.98 19.46 -4.83
N VAL A 499 -13.83 18.56 -4.33
CA VAL A 499 -15.19 18.44 -4.83
C VAL A 499 -16.08 19.37 -4.01
N PRO A 500 -16.70 20.42 -4.61
CA PRO A 500 -17.54 21.33 -3.85
C PRO A 500 -18.74 20.55 -3.28
N VAL A 501 -18.84 20.49 -1.96
CA VAL A 501 -20.06 20.00 -1.29
C VAL A 501 -21.21 20.92 -1.68
N VAL A 502 -22.05 20.47 -2.62
CA VAL A 502 -23.27 21.17 -2.97
C VAL A 502 -24.25 20.98 -1.82
N PHE A 503 -24.23 21.91 -0.85
CA PHE A 503 -25.33 22.02 0.10
C PHE A 503 -26.61 22.26 -0.70
N LYS A 504 -27.43 21.22 -0.87
CA LYS A 504 -28.84 21.40 -1.25
C LYS A 504 -29.48 22.18 -0.12
N SER A 505 -29.54 23.50 -0.24
CA SER A 505 -30.27 24.35 0.68
C SER A 505 -31.75 24.01 0.57
N GLY A 506 -32.23 23.09 1.43
CA GLY A 506 -33.62 22.72 1.58
C GLY A 506 -34.41 23.79 2.36
N PHE A 507 -34.34 25.03 1.92
CA PHE A 507 -35.25 26.09 2.35
C PHE A 507 -35.93 26.67 1.11
N ASP A 508 -37.08 26.09 0.78
CA ASP A 508 -38.15 26.75 0.01
C ASP A 508 -39.21 27.28 0.99
#